data_AF-A0A1A6GRV5-F1
#
_entry.id   AF-A0A1A6GRV5-F1
#
_cell.length_a   1.000
_cell.length_b   1.000
_cell.length_c   1.000
_cell.angle_alpha   90.00
_cell.angle_beta   90.00
_cell.angle_gamma   90.00
#
_symmetry.space_group_name_H-M   'P 1'
#
loop_
_entity.id
_entity.type
_entity.pdbx_description
1 polymer ?
#
loop_
_entity_poly.entity_id
_entity_poly.type
_entity_poly.pdbx_seq_one_letter_code
_entity_poly.pdbx_strand_id
1 'polypeptide(L)'
;RYSSESDVWSFGIFLWETFSLGVCPYPGMTNQQAREQVERGYRMSAPQNCPEEIFKIMMKCWDYKPENRPHFSDLHKELTAMKKKIT
;
A
#
# COMPACT_ATOMS: atom_id res chain seq x y z
N ARG A 1 -15.82 0.81 -8.35
CA ARG A 1 -15.74 -0.29 -9.34
C ARG A 1 -14.73 -1.29 -8.81
N TYR A 2 -15.10 -2.57 -8.73
CA TYR A 2 -14.21 -3.63 -8.24
C TYR A 2 -13.41 -4.20 -9.41
N SER A 3 -12.11 -4.40 -9.20
CA SER A 3 -11.16 -4.97 -10.15
C SER A 3 -9.89 -5.44 -9.43
N SER A 4 -9.03 -6.20 -10.11
CA SER A 4 -7.75 -6.61 -9.53
C SER A 4 -6.89 -5.40 -9.12
N GLU A 5 -6.96 -4.29 -9.85
CA GLU A 5 -6.27 -3.04 -9.49
C GLU A 5 -6.87 -2.37 -8.23
N SER A 6 -8.17 -2.56 -7.95
CA SER A 6 -8.75 -2.14 -6.67
C SER A 6 -8.27 -3.01 -5.51
N ASP A 7 -8.06 -4.31 -5.76
CA ASP A 7 -7.50 -5.23 -4.76
C ASP A 7 -6.03 -4.91 -4.47
N VAL A 8 -5.27 -4.48 -5.48
CA VAL A 8 -3.88 -4.01 -5.32
C VAL A 8 -3.81 -2.79 -4.40
N TRP A 9 -4.76 -1.85 -4.50
CA TRP A 9 -4.84 -0.72 -3.55
C TRP A 9 -5.03 -1.22 -2.12
N SER A 10 -6.01 -2.11 -1.92
CA SER A 10 -6.31 -2.72 -0.62
C SER A 10 -5.12 -3.51 -0.08
N PHE A 11 -4.35 -4.17 -0.94
CA PHE A 11 -3.11 -4.83 -0.56
C PHE A 11 -2.05 -3.84 -0.04
N GLY A 12 -1.95 -2.65 -0.64
CA GLY A 12 -1.11 -1.56 -0.10
C GLY A 12 -1.53 -1.14 1.31
N ILE A 13 -2.85 -1.03 1.57
CA ILE A 13 -3.38 -0.77 2.92
C ILE A 13 -3.01 -1.90 3.88
N PHE A 14 -3.21 -3.15 3.48
CA PHE A 14 -2.85 -4.33 4.28
C PHE A 14 -1.36 -4.38 4.62
N LEU A 15 -0.47 -4.02 3.69
CA LEU A 15 0.96 -3.89 3.98
C LEU A 15 1.20 -2.81 5.04
N TRP A 16 0.57 -1.64 4.91
CA TRP A 16 0.69 -0.58 5.91
C TRP A 16 0.23 -1.06 7.30
N GLU A 17 -0.93 -1.71 7.38
CA GLU A 17 -1.45 -2.32 8.62
C GLU A 17 -0.45 -3.31 9.21
N THR A 18 0.09 -4.20 8.38
CA THR A 18 1.07 -5.22 8.80
C THR A 18 2.33 -4.57 9.42
N PHE A 19 2.93 -3.60 8.74
CA PHE A 19 4.16 -2.95 9.20
C PHE A 19 3.93 -1.91 10.31
N SER A 20 2.69 -1.45 10.49
CA SER A 20 2.26 -0.66 11.63
C SER A 20 1.90 -1.48 12.87
N LEU A 21 2.02 -2.81 12.80
CA LEU A 21 1.63 -3.75 13.87
C LEU A 21 0.13 -3.70 14.20
N GLY A 22 -0.71 -3.56 13.17
CA GLY A 22 -2.17 -3.62 13.30
C GLY A 22 -2.84 -2.30 13.66
N VAL A 23 -2.16 -1.17 13.48
CA VAL A 23 -2.78 0.15 13.66
C VAL A 23 -3.85 0.36 12.57
N CYS A 24 -4.94 1.02 12.95
CA CYS A 24 -6.00 1.39 12.02
C CYS A 24 -5.48 2.34 10.92
N PRO A 25 -5.69 2.03 9.62
CA PRO A 25 -5.34 2.92 8.52
C PRO A 25 -5.96 4.31 8.66
N TYR A 26 -5.25 5.34 8.21
CA TYR A 26 -5.69 6.74 8.26
C TYR A 26 -6.13 7.17 9.67
N PRO A 27 -5.23 7.07 10.68
CA PRO A 27 -5.59 7.31 12.08
C PRO A 27 -6.18 8.71 12.28
N GLY A 28 -7.31 8.77 13.00
CA GLY A 28 -8.04 10.00 13.26
C GLY A 28 -8.91 10.50 12.11
N MET A 29 -9.01 9.75 11.00
CA MET A 29 -9.90 10.07 9.89
C MET A 29 -11.07 9.08 9.82
N THR A 30 -12.26 9.57 9.45
CA THR A 30 -13.34 8.70 8.99
C THR A 30 -13.05 8.21 7.58
N ASN A 31 -13.76 7.17 7.12
CA ASN A 31 -13.64 6.68 5.74
C ASN A 31 -13.88 7.76 4.69
N GLN A 32 -14.83 8.67 4.95
CA GLN A 32 -15.12 9.79 4.05
C GLN A 32 -13.94 10.77 4.02
N GLN A 33 -13.41 11.16 5.17
CA GLN A 33 -12.25 12.06 5.24
C GLN A 33 -11.01 11.45 4.60
N ALA A 34 -10.74 10.17 4.84
CA ALA A 34 -9.63 9.44 4.23
C ALA A 34 -9.75 9.44 2.70
N ARG A 35 -10.96 9.17 2.18
CA ARG A 35 -11.24 9.23 0.73
C ARG A 35 -10.96 10.62 0.16
N GLU A 36 -11.48 11.68 0.79
CA GLU A 36 -11.27 13.07 0.34
C GLU A 36 -9.79 13.46 0.34
N GLN A 37 -9.02 13.04 1.35
CA GLN A 37 -7.58 13.28 1.40
C GLN A 37 -6.84 12.53 0.29
N VAL A 38 -7.20 11.28 0.04
CA VAL A 38 -6.63 10.48 -1.05
C VAL A 38 -6.88 11.13 -2.42
N GLU A 39 -8.07 11.69 -2.64
CA GLU A 39 -8.41 12.45 -3.84
C GLU A 39 -7.58 13.74 -3.98
N ARG A 40 -7.17 14.36 -2.87
CA ARG A 40 -6.24 15.51 -2.84
C ARG A 40 -4.76 15.12 -3.01
N GLY A 41 -4.47 13.84 -3.19
CA GLY A 41 -3.11 13.32 -3.39
C GLY A 41 -2.40 12.88 -2.10
N TYR A 42 -3.06 12.93 -0.94
CA TYR A 42 -2.49 12.42 0.29
C TYR A 42 -2.24 10.91 0.23
N ARG A 43 -1.12 10.46 0.79
CA ARG A 43 -0.79 9.05 1.05
C ARG A 43 -0.23 8.93 2.46
N MET A 44 -0.50 7.80 3.12
CA MET A 44 0.01 7.57 4.47
C MET A 44 1.54 7.55 4.47
N SER A 45 2.14 8.11 5.50
CA SER A 45 3.59 7.99 5.73
C SER A 45 3.96 6.54 6.04
N ALA A 46 5.23 6.19 5.81
CA ALA A 46 5.76 4.90 6.19
C ALA A 46 5.55 4.65 7.71
N PRO A 47 5.10 3.45 8.11
CA PRO A 47 5.09 3.06 9.51
C PRO A 47 6.50 3.09 10.12
N GLN A 48 6.58 3.20 11.44
CA GLN A 48 7.86 3.14 12.14
C GLN A 48 8.57 1.80 11.88
N ASN A 49 9.86 1.84 11.57
CA ASN A 49 10.68 0.67 11.23
C ASN A 49 10.23 -0.11 9.97
N CYS A 50 9.36 0.47 9.14
CA CYS A 50 9.03 -0.13 7.84
C CYS A 50 10.24 -0.07 6.90
N PRO A 51 10.67 -1.20 6.29
CA PRO A 51 11.71 -1.18 5.26
C PRO A 51 11.32 -0.28 4.10
N GLU A 52 12.29 0.46 3.55
CA GLU A 52 12.06 1.44 2.49
C GLU A 52 11.49 0.77 1.22
N GLU A 53 11.95 -0.44 0.91
CA GLU A 53 11.49 -1.21 -0.25
C GLU A 53 10.02 -1.60 -0.14
N ILE A 54 9.55 -1.93 1.06
CA ILE A 54 8.13 -2.22 1.30
C ILE A 54 7.32 -0.94 1.13
N PHE A 55 7.78 0.19 1.67
CA PHE A 55 7.07 1.45 1.51
C PHE A 55 6.99 1.89 0.04
N LYS A 56 8.05 1.65 -0.75
CA LYS A 56 8.03 1.84 -2.22
C LYS A 56 6.96 0.99 -2.89
N ILE A 57 6.76 -0.26 -2.45
CA ILE A 57 5.68 -1.12 -2.94
C ILE A 57 4.31 -0.54 -2.55
N MET A 58 4.12 -0.11 -1.30
CA MET A 58 2.87 0.53 -0.87
C MET A 58 2.53 1.73 -1.76
N MET A 59 3.52 2.59 -2.04
CA MET A 59 3.33 3.76 -2.90
C MET A 59 2.94 3.40 -4.34
N LYS A 60 3.52 2.33 -4.92
CA LYS A 60 3.09 1.81 -6.24
C LYS A 60 1.65 1.30 -6.20
N CYS A 61 1.26 0.58 -5.13
CA CYS A 61 -0.11 0.11 -4.95
C CYS A 61 -1.11 1.26 -4.84
N TRP A 62 -0.69 2.41 -4.30
CA TRP A 62 -1.53 3.58 -4.12
C TRP A 62 -1.44 4.60 -5.26
N ASP A 63 -1.04 4.19 -6.47
CA ASP A 63 -1.19 5.06 -7.64
C ASP A 63 -2.68 5.41 -7.83
N TYR A 64 -2.94 6.70 -8.04
CA TYR A 64 -4.29 7.18 -8.24
C TYR A 64 -4.93 6.54 -9.48
N LYS A 65 -4.17 6.40 -10.57
CA LYS A 65 -4.60 5.76 -11.80
C LYS A 65 -4.51 4.23 -11.65
N PRO A 66 -5.64 3.50 -11.73
CA PRO A 66 -5.64 2.04 -11.56
C PRO A 66 -4.67 1.32 -12.51
N GLU A 67 -4.54 1.80 -13.75
CA GLU A 67 -3.68 1.23 -14.79
C GLU A 67 -2.16 1.33 -14.51
N ASN A 68 -1.75 2.22 -13.61
CA ASN A 68 -0.36 2.36 -13.20
C ASN A 68 0.01 1.43 -12.03
N ARG A 69 -0.99 0.80 -11.40
CA ARG A 69 -0.75 -0.08 -10.27
C ARG A 69 -0.13 -1.39 -10.75
N PRO A 70 0.80 -1.99 -9.99
CA PRO A 70 1.42 -3.24 -10.37
C PRO A 70 0.41 -4.39 -10.35
N HIS A 71 0.62 -5.41 -11.18
CA HIS A 71 -0.15 -6.65 -11.04
C HIS A 71 0.38 -7.45 -9.84
N PHE A 72 -0.48 -8.31 -9.27
CA PHE A 72 -0.05 -9.20 -8.18
C PHE A 72 1.12 -10.11 -8.58
N SER A 73 1.26 -10.48 -9.85
CA SER A 73 2.42 -11.21 -10.36
C SER A 73 3.73 -10.45 -10.16
N ASP A 74 3.71 -9.12 -10.30
CA ASP A 74 4.88 -8.27 -10.13
C ASP A 74 5.19 -8.07 -8.65
N LEU A 75 4.15 -7.81 -7.85
CA LEU A 75 4.26 -7.74 -6.39
C LEU A 75 4.85 -9.03 -5.80
N HIS A 76 4.36 -10.19 -6.24
CA HIS A 76 4.87 -11.48 -5.79
C HIS A 76 6.35 -11.68 -6.14
N LYS A 77 6.76 -11.29 -7.36
CA LYS A 77 8.18 -11.34 -7.78
C LYS A 77 9.05 -10.42 -6.92
N GLU A 78 8.63 -9.16 -6.71
CA GLU A 78 9.36 -8.19 -5.88
C GLU A 78 9.50 -8.69 -4.44
N LEU A 79 8.41 -9.15 -3.81
CA LEU A 79 8.40 -9.69 -2.44
C LEU A 79 9.27 -10.93 -2.31
N THR A 80 9.23 -11.85 -3.29
CA THR A 80 10.06 -13.04 -3.32
C THR A 80 11.54 -12.70 -3.45
N ALA A 81 11.89 -11.73 -4.29
CA ALA A 81 13.27 -11.26 -4.45
C ALA A 81 13.82 -10.64 -3.16
N MET A 82 12.99 -9.88 -2.42
CA MET A 82 13.38 -9.33 -1.12
C MET A 82 13.56 -10.42 -0.06
N LYS A 83 12.65 -11.40 0.00
CA LYS A 83 12.80 -12.54 0.92
C LYS A 83 14.15 -13.24 0.77
N LYS A 84 14.61 -13.46 -0.47
CA LYS A 84 15.93 -14.07 -0.76
C LYS A 84 17.14 -13.23 -0.34
N LYS A 85 16.98 -11.95 -0.04
CA LYS A 85 18.08 -11.11 0.50
C LYS A 85 18.22 -11.24 2.01
N ILE A 86 17.15 -11.67 2.68
CA ILE A 86 17.04 -11.78 4.15
C ILE A 86 17.30 -13.23 4.61
N THR A 87 17.07 -14.19 3.72
CA THR A 87 17.29 -15.63 3.95
C THR A 87 18.52 -16.10 3.19
#